data_AF-A0A6J1JMI8-F1
#
_entry.id   AF-A0A6J1JMI8-F1
#
_cell.length_a   1.000
_cell.length_b   1.000
_cell.length_c   1.000
_cell.angle_alpha   90.00
_cell.angle_beta   90.00
_cell.angle_gamma   90.00
#
_symmetry.space_group_name_H-M   'P 1'
#
loop_
_entity.id
_entity.type
_entity.pdbx_description
1 polymer ?
#
loop_
_entity_poly.entity_id
_entity_poly.type
_entity_poly.pdbx_seq_one_letter_code
_entity_poly.pdbx_strand_id
1 'polypeptide(L)'
;MAVEYECCSTNFFIHILIIAFLVIFAGMMSGLTLGLMSMSIVDLEVLAKSGTPKDRRYAAKIMPVVKNQHLLLCTLLICNAAAMEALPIFLDSLVTAWGAVLISVTLILLFGEIIPQSVCSRYGLAIGSTVAPFVRVLVWICFPIAYPISKLLDFLLGYGHVALFRRAELKALVNLHGNEAGKGGELTHDETTIIAGALELTEKTASDAMTPISETFVIDINAKLDRNLMNLVLAKGHSRVPVYYEEQTNIIGLILVKNLLTIHPDDEILVKNVTIRRIPRNFAII
;
A
#
# COMPACT_ATOMS: atom_id res chain seq x y z
N MET A 1 16.43 -51.97 14.39
CA MET A 1 16.38 -53.12 13.46
C MET A 1 16.41 -52.54 12.06
N ALA A 2 17.61 -52.31 11.51
CA ALA A 2 17.74 -51.84 10.14
C ALA A 2 17.41 -53.02 9.22
N VAL A 3 16.29 -52.92 8.50
CA VAL A 3 15.97 -53.86 7.43
C VAL A 3 16.93 -53.48 6.29
N GLU A 4 18.02 -54.24 6.13
CA GLU A 4 18.84 -54.16 4.92
C GLU A 4 17.97 -54.63 3.76
N TYR A 5 17.33 -53.68 3.05
CA TYR A 5 16.61 -54.00 1.83
C TYR A 5 17.63 -54.36 0.76
N GLU A 6 17.55 -55.59 0.23
CA GLU A 6 18.31 -55.97 -0.94
C GLU A 6 18.01 -55.01 -2.10
N CYS A 7 19.08 -54.46 -2.66
CA CYS A 7 19.01 -53.61 -3.84
C CYS A 7 18.29 -54.38 -4.97
N CYS A 8 17.30 -53.74 -5.63
CA CYS A 8 16.45 -54.30 -6.70
C CYS A 8 15.19 -55.10 -6.30
N SER A 9 14.75 -55.07 -5.04
CA SER A 9 13.40 -55.57 -4.68
C SER A 9 12.28 -54.54 -4.99
N THR A 10 11.05 -54.99 -5.25
CA THR A 10 9.86 -54.13 -5.43
C THR A 10 9.71 -53.12 -4.29
N ASN A 11 10.05 -53.50 -3.06
CA ASN A 11 9.98 -52.63 -1.89
C ASN A 11 10.97 -51.46 -1.96
N PHE A 12 12.14 -51.64 -2.57
CA PHE A 12 13.14 -50.57 -2.76
C PHE A 12 12.60 -49.47 -3.68
N PHE A 13 11.98 -49.84 -4.80
CA PHE A 13 11.35 -48.88 -5.71
C PHE A 13 10.18 -48.14 -5.06
N ILE A 14 9.39 -48.81 -4.22
CA ILE A 14 8.31 -48.18 -3.45
C ILE A 14 8.88 -47.12 -2.50
N HIS A 15 9.97 -47.39 -1.78
CA HIS A 15 10.59 -46.42 -0.88
C HIS A 15 11.15 -45.21 -1.63
N ILE A 16 11.81 -45.43 -2.77
CA ILE A 16 12.29 -44.33 -3.62
C ILE A 16 11.13 -43.45 -4.11
N LEU A 17 10.02 -44.07 -4.52
CA LEU A 17 8.83 -43.33 -4.96
C LEU A 17 8.24 -42.51 -3.82
N ILE A 18 8.18 -43.07 -2.60
CA ILE A 18 7.73 -42.35 -1.41
C ILE A 18 8.66 -41.17 -1.10
N ILE A 19 9.98 -41.37 -1.15
CA ILE A 19 10.96 -40.29 -0.92
C ILE A 19 10.80 -39.18 -1.97
N ALA A 20 10.70 -39.54 -3.25
CA ALA A 20 10.50 -38.58 -4.32
C ALA A 20 9.18 -37.79 -4.13
N PHE A 21 8.10 -38.47 -3.74
CA PHE A 21 6.83 -37.82 -3.42
C PHE A 21 6.96 -36.87 -2.22
N LEU A 22 7.64 -37.30 -1.14
CA LEU A 22 7.86 -36.48 0.05
C LEU A 22 8.67 -35.22 -0.25
N VAL A 23 9.72 -35.31 -1.08
CA VAL A 23 10.50 -34.14 -1.51
C VAL A 23 9.61 -33.15 -2.28
N ILE A 24 8.85 -33.63 -3.26
CA ILE A 24 7.98 -32.77 -4.08
C ILE A 24 6.88 -32.14 -3.21
N PHE A 25 6.28 -32.92 -2.32
CA PHE A 25 5.23 -32.45 -1.43
C PHE A 25 5.76 -31.41 -0.42
N ALA A 26 6.91 -31.66 0.22
CA ALA A 26 7.57 -30.67 1.09
C ALA A 26 7.90 -29.39 0.31
N GLY A 27 8.47 -29.54 -0.89
CA GLY A 27 8.74 -28.42 -1.79
C GLY A 27 7.51 -27.60 -2.11
N MET A 28 6.39 -28.25 -2.42
CA MET A 28 5.12 -27.59 -2.68
C MET A 28 4.62 -26.85 -1.43
N MET A 29 4.66 -27.45 -0.24
CA MET A 29 4.21 -26.78 1.00
C MET A 29 5.10 -25.58 1.35
N SER A 30 6.41 -25.76 1.30
CA SER A 30 7.38 -24.71 1.61
C SER A 30 7.27 -23.54 0.61
N GLY A 31 7.20 -23.85 -0.68
CA GLY A 31 7.00 -22.85 -1.74
C GLY A 31 5.68 -22.10 -1.59
N LEU A 32 4.58 -22.80 -1.33
CA LEU A 32 3.27 -22.16 -1.12
C LEU A 32 3.20 -21.33 0.16
N THR A 33 3.91 -21.74 1.21
CA THR A 33 4.01 -20.94 2.43
C THR A 33 4.60 -19.58 2.11
N LEU A 34 5.76 -19.53 1.45
CA LEU A 34 6.37 -18.25 1.09
C LEU A 34 5.52 -17.49 0.05
N GLY A 35 5.03 -18.18 -0.98
CA GLY A 35 4.31 -17.58 -2.10
C GLY A 35 2.94 -17.00 -1.73
N LEU A 36 2.17 -17.68 -0.86
CA LEU A 36 0.86 -17.20 -0.43
C LEU A 36 0.95 -16.20 0.72
N MET A 37 1.91 -16.38 1.63
CA MET A 37 2.07 -15.48 2.78
C MET A 37 2.75 -14.15 2.42
N SER A 38 3.52 -14.10 1.32
CA SER A 38 4.10 -12.85 0.82
C SER A 38 3.08 -11.93 0.14
N MET A 39 1.88 -12.42 -0.17
CA MET A 39 0.82 -11.62 -0.77
C MET A 39 0.08 -10.79 0.28
N SER A 40 0.04 -9.48 0.09
CA SER A 40 -0.85 -8.61 0.86
C SER A 40 -2.30 -8.83 0.45
N ILE A 41 -3.21 -8.85 1.44
CA ILE A 41 -4.66 -8.90 1.20
C ILE A 41 -5.11 -7.69 0.37
N VAL A 42 -4.52 -6.53 0.62
CA VAL A 42 -4.83 -5.28 -0.09
C VAL A 42 -4.43 -5.38 -1.56
N ASP A 43 -3.22 -5.87 -1.84
CA ASP A 43 -2.74 -6.04 -3.22
C ASP A 43 -3.61 -7.04 -3.98
N LEU A 44 -4.03 -8.12 -3.32
CA LEU A 44 -4.93 -9.11 -3.90
C LEU A 44 -6.33 -8.53 -4.18
N GLU A 45 -6.84 -7.66 -3.31
CA GLU A 45 -8.10 -6.97 -3.51
C GLU A 45 -8.03 -5.95 -4.67
N VAL A 46 -6.91 -5.22 -4.78
CA VAL A 46 -6.64 -4.33 -5.91
C VAL A 46 -6.55 -5.13 -7.22
N LEU A 47 -5.84 -6.26 -7.23
CA LEU A 47 -5.76 -7.15 -8.39
C LEU A 47 -7.12 -7.74 -8.76
N ALA A 48 -7.97 -8.06 -7.79
CA ALA A 48 -9.32 -8.57 -8.02
C ALA A 48 -10.25 -7.54 -8.66
N LYS A 49 -10.07 -6.25 -8.36
CA LYS A 49 -10.90 -5.15 -8.90
C LYS A 49 -10.34 -4.57 -10.21
N SER A 50 -9.03 -4.33 -10.25
CA SER A 50 -8.38 -3.50 -11.27
C SER A 50 -7.35 -4.25 -12.12
N GLY A 51 -6.98 -5.49 -11.76
CA GLY A 51 -5.98 -6.28 -12.50
C GLY A 51 -6.45 -6.73 -13.89
N THR A 52 -5.60 -7.48 -14.60
CA THR A 52 -5.95 -8.09 -15.89
C THR A 52 -7.07 -9.13 -15.72
N PRO A 53 -7.84 -9.49 -16.78
CA PRO A 53 -8.91 -10.50 -16.64
C PRO A 53 -8.43 -11.86 -16.13
N LYS A 54 -7.15 -12.21 -16.35
CA LYS A 54 -6.53 -13.42 -15.78
C LYS A 54 -6.23 -13.24 -14.29
N ASP A 55 -5.60 -12.13 -13.92
CA ASP A 55 -5.23 -11.85 -12.53
C ASP A 55 -6.45 -11.70 -11.63
N ARG A 56 -7.54 -11.10 -12.13
CA ARG A 56 -8.82 -11.01 -11.39
C ARG A 56 -9.35 -12.39 -10.99
N ARG A 57 -9.29 -13.36 -11.92
CA ARG A 57 -9.73 -14.74 -11.66
C ARG A 57 -8.83 -15.45 -10.65
N TYR A 58 -7.52 -15.23 -10.74
CA TYR A 58 -6.55 -15.81 -9.81
C TYR A 58 -6.70 -15.23 -8.41
N ALA A 59 -6.78 -13.91 -8.30
CA ALA A 59 -7.00 -13.21 -7.04
C ALA A 59 -8.30 -13.66 -6.37
N ALA A 60 -9.41 -13.73 -7.12
CA ALA A 60 -10.71 -14.18 -6.58
C ALA A 60 -10.68 -15.62 -6.02
N LYS A 61 -9.89 -16.52 -6.62
CA LYS A 61 -9.75 -17.91 -6.14
C LYS A 61 -8.88 -18.02 -4.89
N ILE A 62 -7.83 -17.23 -4.80
CA ILE A 62 -6.85 -17.28 -3.69
C ILE A 62 -7.39 -16.53 -2.46
N MET A 63 -8.12 -15.43 -2.65
CA MET A 63 -8.60 -14.56 -1.58
C MET A 63 -9.27 -15.27 -0.38
N PRO A 64 -10.19 -16.25 -0.54
CA PRO A 64 -10.77 -16.93 0.60
C PRO A 64 -9.77 -17.79 1.40
N VAL A 65 -8.68 -18.23 0.77
CA VAL A 65 -7.64 -19.08 1.39
C VAL A 65 -6.70 -18.23 2.26
N VAL A 66 -6.23 -17.10 1.73
CA VAL A 66 -5.33 -16.17 2.46
C VAL A 66 -6.04 -15.29 3.47
N LYS A 67 -7.38 -15.18 3.43
CA LYS A 67 -8.13 -14.38 4.41
C LYS A 67 -7.87 -14.83 5.86
N ASN A 68 -7.64 -16.12 6.09
CA ASN A 68 -7.25 -16.67 7.38
C ASN A 68 -5.75 -17.02 7.37
N GLN A 69 -4.88 -16.00 7.33
CA GLN A 69 -3.43 -16.17 7.20
C GLN A 69 -2.84 -17.12 8.25
N HIS A 70 -3.22 -17.00 9.52
CA HIS A 70 -2.71 -17.89 10.58
C HIS A 70 -3.14 -19.35 10.41
N LEU A 71 -4.40 -19.61 10.02
CA LEU A 71 -4.88 -20.98 9.76
C LEU A 71 -4.18 -21.61 8.55
N LEU A 72 -3.99 -20.83 7.49
CA LEU A 72 -3.26 -21.25 6.31
C LEU A 72 -1.79 -21.55 6.64
N LEU A 73 -1.13 -20.64 7.36
CA LEU A 73 0.26 -20.79 7.82
C LEU A 73 0.42 -22.07 8.65
N CYS A 74 -0.42 -22.28 9.66
CA CYS A 74 -0.38 -23.49 10.48
C CYS A 74 -0.59 -24.76 9.65
N THR A 75 -1.54 -24.76 8.72
CA THR A 75 -1.80 -25.91 7.84
C THR A 75 -0.58 -26.25 7.00
N LEU A 76 -0.02 -25.28 6.28
CA LEU A 76 1.11 -25.51 5.38
C LEU A 76 2.37 -25.90 6.15
N LEU A 77 2.63 -25.29 7.30
CA LEU A 77 3.77 -25.64 8.16
C LEU A 77 3.65 -27.06 8.74
N ILE A 78 2.45 -27.47 9.18
CA ILE A 78 2.24 -28.85 9.67
C ILE A 78 2.51 -29.86 8.55
N CYS A 79 1.96 -29.63 7.35
CA CYS A 79 2.19 -30.52 6.21
C CYS A 79 3.66 -30.55 5.79
N ASN A 80 4.32 -29.39 5.80
CA ASN A 80 5.74 -29.27 5.46
C ASN A 80 6.62 -30.02 6.47
N ALA A 81 6.41 -29.77 7.77
CA ALA A 81 7.15 -30.43 8.84
C ALA A 81 6.94 -31.95 8.82
N ALA A 82 5.70 -32.41 8.64
CA ALA A 82 5.42 -33.85 8.53
C ALA A 82 6.19 -34.50 7.37
N ALA A 83 6.29 -33.83 6.22
CA ALA A 83 7.01 -34.36 5.06
C ALA A 83 8.53 -34.34 5.24
N MET A 84 9.07 -33.26 5.85
CA MET A 84 10.50 -33.12 6.12
C MET A 84 10.99 -34.11 7.18
N GLU A 85 10.20 -34.40 8.20
CA GLU A 85 10.54 -35.38 9.24
C GLU A 85 10.35 -36.83 8.75
N ALA A 86 9.36 -37.08 7.89
CA ALA A 86 9.14 -38.41 7.31
C ALA A 86 10.29 -38.85 6.38
N LEU A 87 10.89 -37.90 5.65
CA LEU A 87 11.88 -38.21 4.61
C LEU A 87 13.15 -38.92 5.14
N PRO A 88 13.82 -38.43 6.20
CA PRO A 88 14.96 -39.13 6.80
C PRO A 88 14.61 -40.53 7.32
N ILE A 89 13.41 -40.73 7.85
CA ILE A 89 12.95 -42.03 8.37
C ILE A 89 12.92 -43.09 7.26
N PHE A 90 12.43 -42.72 6.07
CA PHE A 90 12.44 -43.63 4.92
C PHE A 90 13.84 -43.80 4.31
N LEU A 91 14.71 -42.79 4.40
CA LEU A 91 16.11 -42.89 3.92
C LEU A 91 17.01 -43.73 4.83
N ASP A 92 16.82 -43.69 6.15
CA ASP A 92 17.57 -44.51 7.13
C ASP A 92 17.37 -46.02 6.89
N SER A 93 16.26 -46.39 6.25
CA SER A 93 16.00 -47.77 5.83
C SER A 93 16.76 -48.19 4.56
N LEU A 94 17.29 -47.25 3.77
CA LEU A 94 17.91 -47.52 2.47
C LEU A 94 19.44 -47.35 2.46
N VAL A 95 19.95 -46.46 3.31
CA VAL A 95 21.38 -46.12 3.37
C VAL A 95 21.86 -46.14 4.82
N THR A 96 23.17 -46.09 5.02
CA THR A 96 23.74 -45.96 6.37
C THR A 96 23.22 -44.70 7.06
N ALA A 97 23.05 -44.72 8.39
CA ALA A 97 22.47 -43.62 9.16
C ALA A 97 23.13 -42.25 8.87
N TRP A 98 24.47 -42.20 8.77
CA TRP A 98 25.17 -40.96 8.43
C TRP A 98 24.93 -40.50 6.98
N GLY A 99 24.76 -41.45 6.05
CA GLY A 99 24.41 -41.18 4.66
C GLY A 99 22.97 -40.71 4.51
N ALA A 100 22.04 -41.27 5.29
CA ALA A 100 20.63 -40.86 5.32
C ALA A 100 20.51 -39.39 5.73
N VAL A 101 21.23 -38.99 6.79
CA VAL A 101 21.25 -37.59 7.25
C VAL A 101 21.85 -36.67 6.18
N LEU A 102 23.00 -37.01 5.60
CA LEU A 102 23.65 -36.14 4.60
C LEU A 102 22.81 -35.98 3.32
N ILE A 103 22.25 -37.08 2.82
CA ILE A 103 21.42 -37.08 1.61
C ILE A 103 20.08 -36.37 1.87
N SER A 104 19.42 -36.66 2.99
CA SER A 104 18.13 -36.04 3.34
C SER A 104 18.24 -34.53 3.48
N VAL A 105 19.24 -34.04 4.22
CA VAL A 105 19.45 -32.58 4.41
C VAL A 105 19.70 -31.91 3.06
N THR A 106 20.53 -32.51 2.20
CA THR A 106 20.82 -31.94 0.87
C THR A 106 19.57 -31.90 -0.01
N LEU A 107 18.77 -32.97 -0.03
CA LEU A 107 17.54 -33.04 -0.81
C LEU A 107 16.46 -32.08 -0.29
N ILE A 108 16.25 -32.02 1.03
CA ILE A 108 15.27 -31.13 1.65
C ILE A 108 15.64 -29.68 1.40
N LEU A 109 16.89 -29.27 1.67
CA LEU A 109 17.27 -27.87 1.51
C LEU A 109 17.18 -27.43 0.05
N LEU A 110 17.73 -28.22 -0.88
CA LEU A 110 17.81 -27.79 -2.28
C LEU A 110 16.47 -27.93 -3.00
N PHE A 111 15.84 -29.11 -2.92
CA PHE A 111 14.61 -29.43 -3.66
C PHE A 111 13.33 -29.27 -2.84
N GLY A 112 13.39 -29.37 -1.52
CA GLY A 112 12.24 -29.20 -0.62
C GLY A 112 12.05 -27.77 -0.12
N GLU A 113 13.05 -26.88 -0.23
CA GLU A 113 12.94 -25.51 0.27
C GLU A 113 13.41 -24.48 -0.76
N ILE A 114 14.70 -24.39 -1.04
CA ILE A 114 15.31 -23.24 -1.74
C ILE A 114 14.74 -23.08 -3.15
N ILE A 115 14.74 -24.15 -3.96
CA ILE A 115 14.23 -24.09 -5.33
C ILE A 115 12.73 -23.77 -5.34
N PRO A 116 11.86 -24.53 -4.65
CA PRO A 116 10.42 -24.24 -4.64
C PRO A 116 10.06 -22.85 -4.12
N GLN A 117 10.72 -22.38 -3.05
CA GLN A 117 10.50 -21.05 -2.50
C GLN A 117 10.88 -19.95 -3.49
N SER A 118 12.00 -20.09 -4.20
CA SER A 118 12.43 -19.12 -5.21
C SER A 118 11.45 -19.04 -6.41
N VAL A 119 10.86 -20.17 -6.81
CA VAL A 119 9.89 -20.21 -7.90
C VAL A 119 8.54 -19.62 -7.44
N CYS A 120 8.08 -19.99 -6.24
CA CYS A 120 6.81 -19.52 -5.71
C CYS A 120 6.85 -18.05 -5.28
N SER A 121 8.01 -17.49 -4.92
CA SER A 121 8.14 -16.05 -4.66
C SER A 121 7.93 -15.22 -5.94
N ARG A 122 8.35 -15.72 -7.10
CA ARG A 122 8.20 -15.05 -8.40
C ARG A 122 6.84 -15.28 -9.06
N TYR A 123 6.31 -16.51 -8.99
CA TYR A 123 5.08 -16.92 -9.68
C TYR A 123 3.93 -17.26 -8.71
N GLY A 124 3.97 -16.73 -7.49
CA GLY A 124 3.03 -17.07 -6.42
C GLY A 124 1.57 -16.95 -6.82
N LEU A 125 1.19 -15.91 -7.59
CA LEU A 125 -0.21 -15.68 -7.97
C LEU A 125 -0.74 -16.76 -8.93
N ALA A 126 0.08 -17.16 -9.91
CA ALA A 126 -0.30 -18.19 -10.88
C ALA A 126 -0.29 -19.59 -10.25
N ILE A 127 0.75 -19.91 -9.48
CA ILE A 127 0.88 -21.21 -8.82
C ILE A 127 -0.19 -21.35 -7.74
N GLY A 128 -0.30 -20.34 -6.86
CA GLY A 128 -1.27 -20.28 -5.77
C GLY A 128 -2.71 -20.43 -6.23
N SER A 129 -3.09 -19.82 -7.35
CA SER A 129 -4.47 -19.91 -7.86
C SER A 129 -4.79 -21.27 -8.49
N THR A 130 -3.79 -21.91 -9.07
CA THR A 130 -3.92 -23.26 -9.65
C THR A 130 -4.07 -24.30 -8.55
N VAL A 131 -3.31 -24.15 -7.46
CA VAL A 131 -3.28 -25.11 -6.34
C VAL A 131 -4.22 -24.72 -5.18
N ALA A 132 -4.87 -23.55 -5.25
CA ALA A 132 -5.88 -23.10 -4.28
C ALA A 132 -6.92 -24.18 -3.89
N PRO A 133 -7.54 -24.94 -4.82
CA PRO A 133 -8.47 -26.00 -4.43
C PRO A 133 -7.80 -27.10 -3.61
N PHE A 134 -6.56 -27.47 -3.95
CA PHE A 134 -5.78 -28.47 -3.21
C PHE A 134 -5.43 -27.99 -1.80
N VAL A 135 -4.99 -26.74 -1.67
CA VAL A 135 -4.73 -26.12 -0.36
C VAL A 135 -6.00 -26.08 0.49
N ARG A 136 -7.17 -25.82 -0.10
CA ARG A 136 -8.43 -25.83 0.63
C ARG A 136 -8.78 -27.21 1.21
N VAL A 137 -8.48 -28.27 0.47
CA VAL A 137 -8.63 -29.65 0.96
C VAL A 137 -7.67 -29.91 2.11
N LEU A 138 -6.41 -29.48 2.01
CA LEU A 138 -5.43 -29.62 3.10
C LEU A 138 -5.86 -28.87 4.37
N VAL A 139 -6.35 -27.63 4.23
CA VAL A 139 -6.88 -26.86 5.37
C VAL A 139 -8.03 -27.61 6.03
N TRP A 140 -8.90 -28.26 5.25
CA TRP A 140 -10.00 -29.05 5.81
C TRP A 140 -9.51 -30.31 6.54
N ILE A 141 -8.52 -31.02 6.00
CA ILE A 141 -7.92 -32.21 6.62
C ILE A 141 -7.16 -31.86 7.90
N CYS A 142 -6.35 -30.81 7.88
CA CYS A 142 -5.54 -30.37 9.01
C CYS A 142 -6.32 -29.48 10.00
N PHE A 143 -7.56 -29.11 9.68
CA PHE A 143 -8.43 -28.27 10.51
C PHE A 143 -8.46 -28.65 12.00
N PRO A 144 -8.62 -29.93 12.42
CA PRO A 144 -8.72 -30.27 13.84
C PRO A 144 -7.47 -29.91 14.65
N ILE A 145 -6.29 -29.92 14.02
CA ILE A 145 -5.01 -29.60 14.67
C ILE A 145 -4.62 -28.14 14.42
N ALA A 146 -4.80 -27.66 13.18
CA ALA A 146 -4.40 -26.32 12.78
C ALA A 146 -5.29 -25.23 13.42
N TYR A 147 -6.58 -25.47 13.62
CA TYR A 147 -7.52 -24.49 14.19
C TYR A 147 -7.20 -24.05 15.64
N PRO A 148 -6.94 -24.96 16.61
CA PRO A 148 -6.58 -24.53 17.96
C PRO A 148 -5.26 -23.77 17.99
N ILE A 149 -4.28 -24.20 17.18
CA ILE A 149 -2.97 -23.53 17.07
C ILE A 149 -3.15 -22.13 16.46
N SER A 150 -3.93 -22.00 15.39
CA SER A 150 -4.18 -20.71 14.75
C SER A 150 -4.92 -19.75 15.68
N LYS A 151 -5.90 -20.25 16.46
CA LYS A 151 -6.64 -19.46 17.43
C LYS A 151 -5.78 -19.00 18.61
N LEU A 152 -4.83 -19.84 19.04
CA LEU A 152 -3.82 -19.45 20.02
C LEU A 152 -2.91 -18.34 19.47
N LEU A 153 -2.50 -18.46 18.20
CA LEU A 153 -1.69 -17.44 17.53
C LEU A 153 -2.47 -16.13 17.38
N ASP A 154 -3.75 -16.19 16.99
CA ASP A 154 -4.65 -15.02 16.93
C ASP A 154 -4.79 -14.34 18.30
N PHE A 155 -4.85 -15.11 19.38
CA PHE A 155 -4.94 -14.58 20.74
C PHE A 155 -3.65 -13.92 21.21
N LEU A 156 -2.49 -14.50 20.88
CA LEU A 156 -1.18 -14.00 21.31
C LEU A 156 -0.68 -12.81 20.49
N LEU A 157 -0.88 -12.83 19.15
CA LEU A 157 -0.40 -11.80 18.24
C LEU A 157 -1.45 -10.73 17.92
N GLY A 158 -2.72 -10.99 18.24
CA GLY A 158 -3.84 -10.13 17.89
C GLY A 158 -4.31 -10.32 16.45
N TYR A 159 -5.53 -9.86 16.15
CA TYR A 159 -6.08 -9.92 14.80
C TYR A 159 -5.27 -9.03 13.85
N GLY A 160 -4.78 -9.62 12.76
CA GLY A 160 -3.94 -8.96 11.76
C GLY A 160 -4.50 -7.59 11.36
N HIS A 161 -3.68 -6.56 11.53
CA HIS A 161 -4.01 -5.21 11.11
C HIS A 161 -4.28 -5.23 9.60
N VAL A 162 -5.48 -4.83 9.19
CA VAL A 162 -5.71 -4.43 7.80
C VAL A 162 -4.73 -3.29 7.56
N ALA A 163 -3.70 -3.53 6.77
CA ALA A 163 -2.69 -2.54 6.40
C ALA A 163 -3.33 -1.50 5.48
N LEU A 164 -4.24 -0.70 6.03
CA LEU A 164 -4.68 0.51 5.39
C LEU A 164 -3.49 1.44 5.39
N PHE A 165 -3.03 1.78 4.19
CA PHE A 165 -1.93 2.71 4.03
C PHE A 165 -2.25 4.02 4.77
N ARG A 166 -1.33 4.46 5.61
CA ARG A 166 -1.40 5.80 6.21
C ARG A 166 -1.19 6.84 5.11
N ARG A 167 -1.63 8.09 5.34
CA ARG A 167 -1.45 9.20 4.38
C ARG A 167 0.00 9.37 3.93
N ALA A 168 0.95 9.25 4.86
CA ALA A 168 2.38 9.29 4.55
C ALA A 168 2.84 8.14 3.65
N GLU A 169 2.30 6.93 3.84
CA GLU A 169 2.61 5.76 3.02
C GLU A 169 1.97 5.86 1.64
N LEU A 170 0.73 6.37 1.54
CA LEU A 170 0.09 6.67 0.25
C LEU A 170 0.89 7.71 -0.54
N LYS A 171 1.36 8.78 0.11
CA LYS A 171 2.22 9.78 -0.52
C LYS A 171 3.53 9.16 -1.01
N ALA A 172 4.17 8.33 -0.18
CA ALA A 172 5.38 7.62 -0.58
C ALA A 172 5.13 6.69 -1.77
N LEU A 173 4.01 5.97 -1.79
CA LEU A 173 3.63 5.10 -2.89
C LEU A 173 3.42 5.88 -4.20
N VAL A 174 2.72 7.02 -4.14
CA VAL A 174 2.51 7.91 -5.30
C VAL A 174 3.84 8.44 -5.83
N ASN A 175 4.74 8.88 -4.95
CA ASN A 175 6.06 9.36 -5.35
C ASN A 175 6.91 8.26 -5.99
N LEU A 176 6.84 7.02 -5.48
CA LEU A 176 7.54 5.87 -6.08
C LEU A 176 7.01 5.52 -7.48
N HIS A 177 5.73 5.79 -7.74
CA HIS A 177 5.10 5.61 -9.06
C HIS A 177 5.23 6.84 -9.96
N GLY A 178 5.92 7.89 -9.52
CA GLY A 178 6.31 9.00 -10.38
C GLY A 178 7.39 8.58 -11.37
N ASN A 179 7.27 9.02 -12.61
CA ASN A 179 8.23 8.75 -13.69
C ASN A 179 9.66 9.20 -13.29
N GLU A 180 9.78 10.26 -12.49
CA GLU A 180 11.05 10.79 -11.99
C GLU A 180 11.76 9.89 -10.96
N ALA A 181 11.03 8.96 -10.32
CA ALA A 181 11.62 8.05 -9.34
C ALA A 181 12.47 6.94 -9.98
N GLY A 182 12.43 6.79 -11.32
CA GLY A 182 13.22 5.78 -12.05
C GLY A 182 12.87 4.32 -11.70
N LYS A 183 11.72 4.09 -11.06
CA LYS A 183 11.21 2.78 -10.64
C LYS A 183 10.18 2.19 -11.60
N GLY A 184 10.01 2.78 -12.79
CA GLY A 184 9.06 2.30 -13.81
C GLY A 184 7.61 2.75 -13.57
N GLY A 185 7.40 3.86 -12.85
CA GLY A 185 6.10 4.45 -12.65
C GLY A 185 5.58 5.18 -13.89
N GLU A 186 4.27 5.13 -14.12
CA GLU A 186 3.61 5.76 -15.28
C GLU A 186 3.11 7.19 -15.00
N LEU A 187 3.14 7.65 -13.74
CA LEU A 187 2.60 8.96 -13.37
C LEU A 187 3.56 10.09 -13.76
N THR A 188 3.03 11.11 -14.42
CA THR A 188 3.76 12.34 -14.74
C THR A 188 4.05 13.15 -13.48
N HIS A 189 5.03 14.06 -13.55
CA HIS A 189 5.36 14.96 -12.43
C HIS A 189 4.15 15.77 -11.96
N ASP A 190 3.35 16.29 -12.88
CA ASP A 190 2.15 17.06 -12.57
C ASP A 190 1.11 16.19 -11.85
N GLU A 191 0.86 14.96 -12.31
CA GLU A 191 -0.07 14.04 -11.65
C GLU A 191 0.38 13.69 -10.24
N THR A 192 1.67 13.41 -10.04
CA THR A 192 2.20 13.14 -8.69
C THR A 192 2.07 14.35 -7.77
N THR A 193 2.32 15.55 -8.28
CA THR A 193 2.21 16.80 -7.50
C THR A 193 0.77 17.10 -7.10
N ILE A 194 -0.19 16.88 -8.01
CA ILE A 194 -1.62 17.06 -7.73
C ILE A 194 -2.10 16.07 -6.67
N ILE A 195 -1.76 14.79 -6.80
CA ILE A 195 -2.19 13.75 -5.85
C ILE A 195 -1.54 13.99 -4.47
N ALA A 196 -0.24 14.30 -4.43
CA ALA A 196 0.46 14.64 -3.20
C ALA A 196 -0.13 15.89 -2.53
N GLY A 197 -0.39 16.94 -3.30
CA GLY A 197 -1.02 18.16 -2.80
C GLY A 197 -2.42 17.93 -2.25
N ALA A 198 -3.22 17.06 -2.87
CA ALA A 198 -4.54 16.68 -2.36
C ALA A 198 -4.48 15.89 -1.05
N LEU A 199 -3.50 15.00 -0.90
CA LEU A 199 -3.28 14.26 0.35
C LEU A 199 -2.84 15.18 1.50
N GLU A 200 -2.05 16.21 1.19
CA GLU A 200 -1.58 17.23 2.14
C GLU A 200 -2.64 18.27 2.50
N LEU A 201 -3.60 18.54 1.61
CA LEU A 201 -4.59 19.60 1.81
C LEU A 201 -5.38 19.46 3.12
N THR A 202 -5.61 18.23 3.58
CA THR A 202 -6.31 17.99 4.85
C THR A 202 -5.50 18.38 6.09
N GLU A 203 -4.17 18.46 5.98
CA GLU A 203 -3.29 18.87 7.07
C GLU A 203 -2.89 20.35 6.95
N LYS A 204 -3.08 20.97 5.77
CA LYS A 204 -2.81 22.39 5.58
C LYS A 204 -3.82 23.26 6.30
N THR A 205 -3.28 24.27 6.97
CA THR A 205 -4.02 25.34 7.61
C THR A 205 -4.02 26.58 6.71
N ALA A 206 -4.91 27.53 6.99
CA ALA A 206 -4.94 28.78 6.24
C ALA A 206 -3.61 29.56 6.36
N SER A 207 -2.90 29.43 7.49
CA SER A 207 -1.59 30.05 7.66
C SER A 207 -0.54 29.53 6.68
N ASP A 208 -0.65 28.29 6.21
CA ASP A 208 0.32 27.69 5.29
C ASP A 208 0.19 28.21 3.85
N ALA A 209 -0.94 28.86 3.53
CA ALA A 209 -1.25 29.32 2.17
C ALA A 209 -1.67 30.81 2.10
N MET A 210 -1.81 31.50 3.24
CA MET A 210 -2.18 32.92 3.26
C MET A 210 -0.99 33.83 2.95
N THR A 211 -1.28 34.97 2.34
CA THR A 211 -0.32 36.07 2.25
C THR A 211 -0.35 36.86 3.57
N PRO A 212 0.80 37.10 4.23
CA PRO A 212 0.85 37.91 5.44
C PRO A 212 0.25 39.30 5.21
N ILE A 213 -0.44 39.85 6.21
CA ILE A 213 -1.09 41.17 6.11
C ILE A 213 -0.06 42.29 5.82
N SER A 214 1.16 42.15 6.32
CA SER A 214 2.28 43.06 6.08
C SER A 214 2.74 43.13 4.61
N GLU A 215 2.49 42.07 3.84
CA GLU A 215 2.83 41.98 2.41
C GLU A 215 1.63 42.28 1.50
N THR A 216 0.47 42.56 2.11
CA THR A 216 -0.77 42.80 1.37
C THR A 216 -0.89 44.27 0.96
N PHE A 217 -1.22 44.51 -0.32
CA PHE A 217 -1.56 45.85 -0.78
C PHE A 217 -2.94 46.25 -0.28
N VAL A 218 -3.00 47.24 0.62
CA VAL A 218 -4.22 47.75 1.25
C VAL A 218 -4.42 49.24 0.96
N ILE A 219 -5.67 49.71 0.95
CA ILE A 219 -6.03 51.10 0.67
C ILE A 219 -6.77 51.72 1.86
N ASP A 220 -6.48 52.98 2.19
CA ASP A 220 -7.21 53.74 3.20
C ASP A 220 -8.62 54.10 2.69
N ILE A 221 -9.65 53.93 3.51
CA ILE A 221 -11.02 54.36 3.20
C ILE A 221 -11.14 55.87 2.92
N ASN A 222 -10.24 56.67 3.45
CA ASN A 222 -10.20 58.12 3.25
C ASN A 222 -9.30 58.53 2.07
N ALA A 223 -8.66 57.58 1.38
CA ALA A 223 -7.91 57.88 0.17
C ALA A 223 -8.84 58.37 -0.94
N LYS A 224 -8.31 59.24 -1.80
CA LYS A 224 -8.97 59.68 -3.04
C LYS A 224 -8.56 58.76 -4.18
N LEU A 225 -9.52 58.37 -5.00
CA LEU A 225 -9.27 57.61 -6.23
C LEU A 225 -8.75 58.54 -7.34
N ASP A 226 -7.58 59.11 -7.13
CA ASP A 226 -6.89 59.94 -8.11
C ASP A 226 -6.19 59.08 -9.18
N ARG A 227 -5.62 59.73 -10.21
CA ARG A 227 -4.86 59.03 -11.26
C ARG A 227 -3.71 58.19 -10.69
N ASN A 228 -3.06 58.65 -9.63
CA ASN A 228 -1.91 57.96 -9.04
C ASN A 228 -2.34 56.64 -8.38
N LEU A 229 -3.36 56.68 -7.54
CA LEU A 229 -3.89 55.50 -6.85
C LEU A 229 -4.52 54.53 -7.84
N MET A 230 -5.26 55.02 -8.83
CA MET A 230 -5.84 54.18 -9.89
C MET A 230 -4.75 53.47 -10.69
N ASN A 231 -3.69 54.18 -11.09
CA ASN A 231 -2.54 53.57 -11.77
C ASN A 231 -1.80 52.57 -10.88
N LEU A 232 -1.67 52.85 -9.58
CA LEU A 232 -1.05 51.93 -8.62
C LEU A 232 -1.86 50.63 -8.48
N VAL A 233 -3.18 50.73 -8.36
CA VAL A 233 -4.09 49.57 -8.31
C VAL A 233 -3.97 48.72 -9.58
N LEU A 234 -3.95 49.35 -10.75
CA LEU A 234 -3.80 48.66 -12.03
C LEU A 234 -2.42 48.00 -12.17
N ALA A 235 -1.35 48.68 -11.73
CA ALA A 235 0.00 48.14 -11.75
C ALA A 235 0.17 46.92 -10.84
N LYS A 236 -0.56 46.86 -9.71
CA LYS A 236 -0.57 45.69 -8.82
C LYS A 236 -1.36 44.51 -9.37
N GLY A 237 -2.36 44.74 -10.22
CA GLY A 237 -3.08 43.68 -10.94
C GLY A 237 -3.98 42.78 -10.08
N HIS A 238 -4.22 43.11 -8.81
CA HIS A 238 -5.11 42.33 -7.94
C HIS A 238 -6.58 42.60 -8.25
N SER A 239 -7.43 41.56 -8.24
CA SER A 239 -8.87 41.72 -8.46
C SER A 239 -9.65 42.25 -7.24
N ARG A 240 -9.12 42.00 -6.03
CA ARG A 240 -9.71 42.37 -4.74
C ARG A 240 -8.64 43.10 -3.94
N VAL A 241 -8.97 44.30 -3.47
CA VAL A 241 -8.06 45.11 -2.65
C VAL A 241 -8.73 45.37 -1.30
N PRO A 242 -8.11 44.98 -0.18
CA PRO A 242 -8.63 45.28 1.15
C PRO A 242 -8.62 46.79 1.42
N VAL A 243 -9.65 47.25 2.12
CA VAL A 243 -9.76 48.63 2.61
C VAL A 243 -9.67 48.61 4.12
N TYR A 244 -8.82 49.47 4.67
CA TYR A 244 -8.62 49.62 6.11
C TYR A 244 -9.13 50.97 6.61
N TYR A 245 -9.36 51.07 7.92
CA TYR A 245 -9.69 52.31 8.60
C TYR A 245 -8.75 52.51 9.79
N GLU A 246 -8.08 53.66 9.82
CA GLU A 246 -7.06 54.06 10.81
C GLU A 246 -5.79 53.20 10.79
N GLU A 247 -5.90 51.90 11.09
CA GLU A 247 -4.77 50.95 11.10
C GLU A 247 -4.87 49.93 9.96
N GLN A 248 -3.73 49.55 9.36
CA GLN A 248 -3.69 48.57 8.26
C GLN A 248 -4.18 47.17 8.66
N THR A 249 -4.15 46.84 9.94
CA THR A 249 -4.69 45.61 10.53
C THR A 249 -6.23 45.64 10.61
N ASN A 250 -6.83 46.82 10.64
CA ASN A 250 -8.27 47.03 10.77
C ASN A 250 -8.97 47.05 9.41
N ILE A 251 -9.10 45.87 8.80
CA ILE A 251 -9.76 45.71 7.49
C ILE A 251 -11.28 45.79 7.65
N ILE A 252 -11.88 46.83 7.05
CA ILE A 252 -13.33 47.06 7.06
C ILE A 252 -14.06 46.35 5.90
N GLY A 253 -13.35 46.01 4.83
CA GLY A 253 -13.94 45.38 3.66
C GLY A 253 -12.98 45.21 2.48
N LEU A 254 -13.55 44.83 1.34
CA LEU A 254 -12.85 44.62 0.07
C LEU A 254 -13.47 45.46 -1.03
N ILE A 255 -12.63 46.09 -1.84
CA ILE A 255 -13.03 46.71 -3.10
C ILE A 255 -12.71 45.77 -4.25
N LEU A 256 -13.65 45.65 -5.17
CA LEU A 256 -13.45 44.96 -6.44
C LEU A 256 -12.94 45.97 -7.46
N VAL A 257 -11.76 45.72 -8.04
CA VAL A 257 -11.16 46.65 -9.00
C VAL A 257 -12.05 46.90 -10.22
N LYS A 258 -12.85 45.90 -10.64
CA LYS A 258 -13.85 46.08 -11.70
C LYS A 258 -14.89 47.17 -11.41
N ASN A 259 -15.19 47.47 -10.14
CA ASN A 259 -16.13 48.54 -9.76
C ASN A 259 -15.47 49.93 -9.85
N LEU A 260 -14.14 49.99 -9.90
CA LEU A 260 -13.39 51.23 -10.08
C LEU A 260 -13.32 51.63 -11.57
N LEU A 261 -13.57 50.70 -12.49
CA LEU A 261 -13.54 50.96 -13.94
C LEU A 261 -14.61 51.97 -14.40
N THR A 262 -15.70 52.12 -13.63
CA THR A 262 -16.78 53.07 -13.94
C THR A 262 -16.56 54.45 -13.34
N ILE A 263 -15.45 54.66 -12.60
CA ILE A 263 -15.14 55.92 -11.93
C ILE A 263 -14.08 56.65 -12.74
N HIS A 264 -14.33 57.92 -13.05
CA HIS A 264 -13.33 58.75 -13.69
C HIS A 264 -12.31 59.27 -12.65
N PRO A 265 -11.00 59.16 -12.91
CA PRO A 265 -9.97 59.62 -11.97
C PRO A 265 -10.04 61.12 -11.66
N ASP A 266 -10.62 61.90 -12.57
CA ASP A 266 -10.74 63.35 -12.46
C ASP A 266 -11.84 63.76 -11.43
N ASP A 267 -12.71 62.82 -11.04
CA ASP A 267 -13.78 63.05 -10.03
C ASP A 267 -13.26 62.99 -8.58
N GLU A 268 -12.01 62.52 -8.37
CA GLU A 268 -11.36 62.37 -7.05
C GLU A 268 -12.25 61.75 -5.95
N ILE A 269 -13.08 60.78 -6.32
CA ILE A 269 -14.05 60.18 -5.41
C ILE A 269 -13.30 59.49 -4.26
N LEU A 270 -13.76 59.73 -3.02
CA LEU A 270 -13.23 59.05 -1.85
C LEU A 270 -13.60 57.57 -1.87
N VAL A 271 -12.66 56.72 -1.45
CA VAL A 271 -12.84 55.26 -1.38
C VAL A 271 -14.08 54.86 -0.58
N LYS A 272 -14.44 55.62 0.47
CA LYS A 272 -15.67 55.44 1.27
C LYS A 272 -16.98 55.52 0.47
N ASN A 273 -17.00 56.24 -0.65
CA ASN A 273 -18.19 56.43 -1.49
C ASN A 273 -18.34 55.33 -2.54
N VAL A 274 -17.36 54.42 -2.64
CA VAL A 274 -17.40 53.29 -3.55
C VAL A 274 -18.04 52.09 -2.86
N THR A 275 -18.61 51.17 -3.64
CA THR A 275 -19.17 49.93 -3.12
C THR A 275 -18.09 49.06 -2.49
N ILE A 276 -17.99 49.10 -1.16
CA ILE A 276 -17.14 48.22 -0.35
C ILE A 276 -17.92 46.96 0.02
N ARG A 277 -17.40 45.78 -0.36
CA ARG A 277 -17.97 44.50 0.08
C ARG A 277 -17.49 44.17 1.48
N ARG A 278 -18.42 43.88 2.39
CA ARG A 278 -18.09 43.42 3.75
C ARG A 278 -17.47 42.03 3.69
N ILE A 279 -16.41 41.83 4.47
CA ILE A 279 -15.85 40.50 4.73
C ILE A 279 -16.69 39.86 5.85
N PRO A 280 -17.10 38.58 5.72
CA PRO A 280 -17.76 37.88 6.82
C PRO A 280 -16.81 37.82 8.02
N ARG A 281 -17.21 38.38 9.18
CA ARG A 281 -16.39 38.46 10.39
C ARG A 281 -15.97 37.10 10.98
N ASN A 282 -16.56 36.00 10.51
CA ASN A 282 -16.26 34.65 10.99
C ASN A 282 -14.98 34.04 10.37
N PHE A 283 -14.25 34.79 9.55
CA PHE A 283 -12.98 34.36 8.92
C PHE A 283 -11.76 35.16 9.40
N ALA A 284 -11.86 35.83 10.55
CA ALA A 284 -10.68 36.38 11.23
C ALA A 284 -9.85 35.21 11.78
N ILE A 285 -9.02 34.64 10.92
CA ILE A 285 -7.91 33.78 11.30
C ILE A 285 -6.91 34.70 11.98
N ILE A 286 -6.82 34.58 13.30
CA ILE A 286 -5.72 35.07 14.12
C ILE A 286 -4.52 34.16 13.85
#